data_AF-A0A914IJ27-F1
#
_entry.id   AF-A0A914IJ27-F1
#
_cell.length_a   1.000
_cell.length_b   1.000
_cell.length_c   1.000
_cell.angle_alpha   90.00
_cell.angle_beta   90.00
_cell.angle_gamma   90.00
#
_symmetry.space_group_name_H-M   'P 1'
#
loop_
_entity.id
_entity.type
_entity.pdbx_description
1 polymer ?
#
loop_
_entity_poly.entity_id
_entity_poly.type
_entity_poly.pdbx_seq_one_letter_code
_entity_poly.pdbx_strand_id
1 'polypeptide(L)'
;MSLIHKCTSITSTCHIKLSGSFPVQSTVRHLGRRPPKPGKPPILPPAKKVLYHVVHKPWEKPEDIKELLWRRHIYNSAVTSLRSLFKREIEAKEAAGLGIEALKAREKEELDALLLENEKFNQERTKLRESQEKATFEQMKAEFLETIQQKLETKEAVAKKSSEEVKLIIEESTSFVTMDNLDEKLKQALENPTVFDYCIDLKGQKFYDPIPMKYVEGTPTRQKGRAFDRSLVPPRNVAQQEAQSSTA
;
A
#
# COMPACT_ATOMS: atom_id res chain seq x y z
N MET A 1 0.36 -29.47 6.42
CA MET A 1 -1.12 -29.57 6.47
C MET A 1 -1.54 -29.09 7.85
N SER A 2 -2.23 -28.00 8.12
CA SER A 2 -3.09 -27.11 7.34
C SER A 2 -3.12 -25.75 8.08
N LEU A 3 -2.59 -24.70 7.46
CA LEU A 3 -2.71 -23.31 7.95
C LEU A 3 -3.82 -22.66 7.14
N ILE A 4 -5.00 -22.51 7.75
CA ILE A 4 -6.14 -21.81 7.16
C ILE A 4 -6.08 -20.37 7.64
N HIS A 5 -5.52 -19.49 6.80
CA HIS A 5 -5.61 -18.05 6.96
C HIS A 5 -7.06 -17.61 6.73
N LYS A 6 -7.73 -17.10 7.77
CA LYS A 6 -8.97 -16.34 7.62
C LYS A 6 -8.62 -14.89 7.32
N CYS A 7 -8.82 -14.49 6.08
CA CYS A 7 -8.73 -13.12 5.62
C CYS A 7 -10.06 -12.42 5.96
N THR A 8 -10.05 -11.47 6.91
CA THR A 8 -11.18 -10.61 7.20
C THR A 8 -10.97 -9.27 6.49
N SER A 9 -11.71 -9.04 5.42
CA SER A 9 -11.78 -7.77 4.69
C SER A 9 -12.49 -6.71 5.52
N ILE A 10 -11.76 -5.66 5.89
CA ILE A 10 -12.29 -4.45 6.52
C ILE A 10 -12.77 -3.54 5.39
N THR A 11 -14.07 -3.48 5.14
CA THR A 11 -14.68 -2.43 4.31
C THR A 11 -14.99 -1.24 5.19
N SER A 12 -14.20 -0.18 5.04
CA SER A 12 -14.46 1.15 5.60
C SER A 12 -15.61 1.82 4.86
N THR A 13 -16.82 1.78 5.43
CA THR A 13 -17.95 2.60 4.99
C THR A 13 -17.86 3.99 5.59
N CYS A 14 -17.61 4.98 4.74
CA CYS A 14 -17.59 6.40 5.05
C CYS A 14 -19.02 6.89 5.31
N HIS A 15 -19.29 7.40 6.52
CA HIS A 15 -20.54 8.06 6.86
C HIS A 15 -20.53 9.51 6.33
N ILE A 16 -21.25 9.76 5.24
CA ILE A 16 -21.64 11.10 4.83
C ILE A 16 -22.90 11.48 5.64
N LYS A 17 -22.74 12.43 6.58
CA LYS A 17 -23.86 13.06 7.28
C LYS A 17 -24.47 14.11 6.37
N LEU A 18 -25.65 13.84 5.80
CA LEU A 18 -26.55 14.87 5.28
C LEU A 18 -27.66 15.08 6.31
N SER A 19 -27.53 16.17 7.06
CA SER A 19 -28.59 16.73 7.87
C SER A 19 -29.60 17.43 6.95
N GLY A 20 -30.75 16.82 6.74
CA GLY A 20 -31.86 17.39 5.98
C GLY A 20 -33.17 16.83 6.51
N SER A 21 -33.87 17.63 7.29
CA SER A 21 -35.15 17.32 7.93
C SER A 21 -36.29 17.27 6.91
N PHE A 22 -36.82 16.08 6.64
CA PHE A 22 -38.20 15.89 6.17
C PHE A 22 -38.77 14.58 6.73
N PRO A 23 -39.63 14.61 7.77
CA PRO A 23 -40.38 13.44 8.18
C PRO A 23 -41.68 13.40 7.39
N VAL A 24 -41.66 12.84 6.19
CA VAL A 24 -42.86 12.20 5.62
C VAL A 24 -42.52 10.73 5.42
N GLN A 25 -42.32 10.04 6.53
CA GLN A 25 -42.52 8.60 6.55
C GLN A 25 -44.02 8.37 6.38
N SER A 26 -44.48 8.29 5.13
CA SER A 26 -45.71 7.59 4.82
C SER A 26 -45.47 6.15 5.28
N THR A 27 -45.92 5.86 6.50
CA THR A 27 -45.87 4.52 7.05
C THR A 27 -46.91 3.73 6.27
N VAL A 28 -46.51 3.22 5.10
CA VAL A 28 -47.31 2.26 4.35
C VAL A 28 -47.38 1.05 5.26
N ARG A 29 -48.45 0.95 6.04
CA ARG A 29 -48.75 -0.22 6.85
C ARG A 29 -48.91 -1.34 5.84
N HIS A 30 -47.84 -2.12 5.65
CA HIS A 30 -47.92 -3.38 4.95
C HIS A 30 -48.75 -4.29 5.86
N LEU A 31 -50.07 -4.19 5.74
CA LEU A 31 -51.02 -5.20 6.20
C LEU A 31 -50.82 -6.44 5.34
N GLY A 32 -49.62 -7.03 5.41
CA GLY A 32 -49.30 -8.30 4.81
C GLY A 32 -50.16 -9.33 5.51
N ARG A 33 -51.25 -9.74 4.86
CA ARG A 33 -52.03 -10.90 5.28
C ARG A 33 -51.07 -12.08 5.24
N ARG A 34 -50.56 -12.52 6.39
CA ARG A 34 -49.79 -13.76 6.46
C ARG A 34 -50.65 -14.87 5.84
N PRO A 35 -50.11 -15.68 4.92
CA PRO A 35 -50.89 -16.79 4.38
C PRO A 35 -51.35 -17.66 5.55
N PRO A 36 -52.64 -18.07 5.59
CA PRO A 36 -53.11 -18.96 6.63
C PRO A 36 -52.23 -20.21 6.64
N LYS A 37 -51.97 -20.77 7.83
CA LYS A 37 -51.18 -22.00 7.94
C LYS A 37 -51.83 -23.06 7.05
N PRO A 38 -51.06 -23.76 6.20
CA PRO A 38 -51.62 -24.79 5.34
C PRO A 38 -52.29 -25.85 6.20
N GLY A 39 -53.50 -26.25 5.82
CA GLY A 39 -54.23 -27.34 6.48
C GLY A 39 -53.52 -28.68 6.28
N LYS A 40 -54.07 -29.74 6.90
CA LYS A 40 -53.57 -31.11 6.67
C LYS A 40 -53.76 -31.48 5.19
N PRO A 41 -52.72 -31.99 4.50
CA PRO A 41 -52.86 -32.44 3.12
C PRO A 41 -53.84 -33.63 3.01
N PRO A 42 -54.56 -33.81 1.88
CA PRO A 42 -55.55 -34.87 1.69
C PRO A 42 -55.03 -36.31 1.86
N ILE A 43 -53.71 -36.49 1.74
CA ILE A 43 -53.02 -37.78 1.84
C ILE A 43 -53.04 -38.33 3.27
N LEU A 44 -53.16 -37.45 4.28
CA LEU A 44 -53.13 -37.87 5.67
C LEU A 44 -54.53 -38.30 6.14
N PRO A 45 -54.66 -39.47 6.79
CA PRO A 45 -55.93 -39.87 7.36
C PRO A 45 -56.36 -38.89 8.47
N PRO A 46 -57.67 -38.67 8.65
CA PRO A 46 -58.18 -37.86 9.74
C PRO A 46 -57.80 -38.49 11.09
N ALA A 47 -57.71 -37.67 12.14
CA ALA A 47 -57.37 -38.15 13.47
C ALA A 47 -58.48 -39.07 14.01
N LYS A 48 -58.10 -40.08 14.82
CA LYS A 48 -59.04 -41.04 15.43
C LYS A 48 -60.19 -40.37 16.21
N LYS A 49 -59.93 -39.24 16.86
CA LYS A 49 -60.93 -38.42 17.56
C LYS A 49 -61.96 -37.77 16.61
N VAL A 50 -61.55 -37.41 15.40
CA VAL A 50 -62.41 -36.72 14.41
C VAL A 50 -63.20 -37.73 13.56
N LEU A 51 -62.67 -38.94 13.33
CA LEU A 51 -63.31 -40.00 12.52
C LEU A 51 -64.78 -40.23 12.85
N TYR A 52 -65.14 -40.20 14.13
CA TYR A 52 -66.50 -40.47 14.62
C TYR A 52 -67.19 -39.24 15.21
N HIS A 53 -66.57 -38.06 15.13
CA HIS A 53 -67.16 -36.84 15.67
C HIS A 53 -68.10 -36.21 14.65
N VAL A 54 -69.40 -36.30 14.91
CA VAL A 54 -70.43 -35.61 14.14
C VAL A 54 -70.65 -34.22 14.74
N VAL A 55 -70.50 -33.18 13.92
CA VAL A 55 -70.79 -31.80 14.33
C VAL A 55 -72.30 -31.61 14.34
N HIS A 56 -72.90 -31.61 15.53
CA HIS A 56 -74.31 -31.28 15.69
C HIS A 56 -74.49 -29.76 15.66
N LYS A 57 -75.24 -29.27 14.67
CA LYS A 57 -75.64 -27.87 14.65
C LYS A 57 -76.74 -27.65 15.68
N PRO A 58 -76.69 -26.55 16.46
CA PRO A 58 -77.78 -26.20 17.35
C PRO A 58 -79.07 -25.95 16.54
N TRP A 59 -80.22 -26.23 17.16
CA TRP A 59 -81.51 -25.94 16.54
C TRP A 59 -81.78 -24.43 16.60
N GLU A 60 -82.07 -23.85 15.44
CA GLU A 60 -82.37 -22.42 15.29
C GLU A 60 -83.85 -22.24 14.92
N LYS A 61 -84.45 -21.13 15.35
CA LYS A 61 -85.84 -20.83 15.03
C LYS A 61 -85.96 -20.50 13.54
N PRO A 62 -87.02 -20.96 12.85
CA PRO A 62 -87.18 -20.75 11.41
C PRO A 62 -87.36 -19.27 11.02
N GLU A 63 -87.86 -18.44 11.93
CA GLU A 63 -88.05 -16.99 11.72
C GLU A 63 -86.70 -16.27 11.63
N ASP A 64 -85.81 -16.52 12.59
CA ASP A 64 -84.47 -15.93 12.67
C ASP A 64 -83.64 -16.29 11.41
N ILE A 65 -83.72 -17.55 10.95
CA ILE A 65 -83.02 -18.00 9.74
C ILE A 65 -83.50 -17.23 8.51
N LYS A 66 -84.81 -17.05 8.35
CA LYS A 66 -85.37 -16.32 7.21
C LYS A 66 -84.89 -14.88 7.20
N GLU A 67 -84.90 -14.22 8.35
CA GLU A 67 -84.42 -12.84 8.47
C GLU A 67 -82.91 -12.74 8.18
N LEU A 68 -82.09 -13.64 8.75
CA LEU A 68 -80.64 -13.67 8.52
C LEU A 68 -80.30 -13.89 7.05
N LEU A 69 -80.99 -14.81 6.38
CA LEU A 69 -80.79 -15.07 4.96
C LEU A 69 -81.17 -13.84 4.12
N TRP A 70 -82.27 -13.18 4.44
CA TRP A 70 -82.69 -11.96 3.76
C TRP A 70 -81.71 -10.80 3.97
N ARG A 71 -81.29 -10.54 5.21
CA ARG A 71 -80.27 -9.51 5.53
C ARG A 71 -78.94 -9.79 4.82
N ARG A 72 -78.49 -11.05 4.83
CA ARG A 72 -77.28 -11.49 4.11
C ARG A 72 -77.41 -11.24 2.61
N HIS A 73 -78.56 -11.57 2.04
CA HIS A 73 -78.81 -11.36 0.62
C HIS A 73 -78.74 -9.87 0.26
N ILE A 74 -79.45 -9.01 1.00
CA ILE A 74 -79.43 -7.55 0.77
C ILE A 74 -78.03 -6.97 0.91
N TYR A 75 -77.33 -7.30 1.99
CA TYR A 75 -75.97 -6.83 2.21
C TYR A 75 -75.02 -7.26 1.09
N ASN A 76 -75.06 -8.54 0.71
CA ASN A 76 -74.21 -9.05 -0.37
C ASN A 76 -74.53 -8.39 -1.71
N SER A 77 -75.81 -8.15 -2.01
CA SER A 77 -76.22 -7.43 -3.21
C SER A 77 -75.65 -6.00 -3.22
N ALA A 78 -75.73 -5.28 -2.11
CA ALA A 78 -75.16 -3.93 -1.97
C ALA A 78 -73.63 -3.91 -2.07
N VAL A 79 -72.92 -4.84 -1.44
CA VAL A 79 -71.45 -4.93 -1.56
C VAL A 79 -71.03 -5.32 -2.96
N THR A 80 -71.79 -6.19 -3.63
CA THR A 80 -71.53 -6.60 -5.01
C THR A 80 -71.71 -5.44 -5.98
N SER A 81 -72.75 -4.61 -5.79
CA SER A 81 -72.95 -3.41 -6.60
C SER A 81 -71.82 -2.41 -6.41
N LEU A 82 -71.40 -2.13 -5.17
CA LEU A 82 -70.24 -1.27 -4.88
C LEU A 82 -68.96 -1.79 -5.54
N ARG A 83 -68.69 -3.11 -5.44
CA ARG A 83 -67.52 -3.71 -6.10
C ARG A 83 -67.60 -3.55 -7.61
N SER A 84 -68.79 -3.67 -8.21
CA SER A 84 -68.96 -3.46 -9.65
C SER A 84 -68.67 -2.01 -10.06
N LEU A 85 -69.05 -1.03 -9.24
CA LEU A 85 -68.77 0.39 -9.51
C LEU A 85 -67.26 0.67 -9.45
N PHE A 86 -66.58 0.24 -8.39
CA PHE A 86 -65.13 0.44 -8.27
C PHE A 86 -64.33 -0.26 -9.38
N LYS A 87 -64.77 -1.42 -9.84
CA LYS A 87 -64.15 -2.07 -11.02
C LYS A 87 -64.25 -1.20 -12.26
N ARG A 88 -65.44 -0.67 -12.57
CA ARG A 88 -65.64 0.23 -13.72
C ARG A 88 -64.82 1.50 -13.60
N GLU A 89 -64.69 2.07 -12.39
CA GLU A 89 -63.84 3.25 -12.17
C GLU A 89 -62.35 2.96 -12.41
N ILE A 90 -61.87 1.78 -12.00
CA ILE A 90 -60.50 1.35 -12.26
C ILE A 90 -60.28 1.15 -13.77
N GLU A 91 -61.18 0.42 -14.43
CA GLU A 91 -61.14 0.20 -15.88
C GLU A 91 -61.18 1.53 -16.66
N ALA A 92 -62.00 2.50 -16.22
CA ALA A 92 -62.05 3.83 -16.83
C ALA A 92 -60.75 4.62 -16.64
N LYS A 93 -60.12 4.53 -15.46
CA LYS A 93 -58.81 5.17 -15.19
C LYS A 93 -57.69 4.52 -16.02
N GLU A 94 -57.73 3.21 -16.18
CA GLU A 94 -56.80 2.46 -17.03
C GLU A 94 -56.96 2.85 -18.50
N ALA A 95 -58.21 2.92 -19.00
CA ALA A 95 -58.51 3.38 -20.36
C ALA A 95 -58.12 4.83 -20.60
N ALA A 96 -58.20 5.69 -19.57
CA ALA A 96 -57.71 7.07 -19.60
C ALA A 96 -56.17 7.18 -19.53
N GLY A 97 -55.43 6.06 -19.47
CA GLY A 97 -53.97 6.06 -19.42
C GLY A 97 -53.39 6.52 -18.08
N LEU A 98 -54.21 6.57 -17.03
CA LEU A 98 -53.78 6.82 -15.64
C LEU A 98 -53.61 5.52 -14.85
N GLY A 99 -53.65 4.38 -15.54
CA GLY A 99 -53.39 3.07 -14.98
C GLY A 99 -51.94 2.89 -14.51
N ILE A 100 -51.74 1.88 -13.67
CA ILE A 100 -50.42 1.54 -13.12
C ILE A 100 -49.42 1.22 -14.24
N GLU A 101 -49.88 0.61 -15.33
CA GLU A 101 -49.01 0.23 -16.45
C GLU A 101 -48.49 1.43 -17.24
N ALA A 102 -49.34 2.44 -17.45
CA ALA A 102 -48.95 3.67 -18.15
C ALA A 102 -47.93 4.48 -17.32
N LEU A 103 -48.10 4.53 -16.00
CA LEU A 103 -47.10 5.13 -15.11
C LEU A 103 -45.77 4.39 -15.16
N LYS A 104 -45.81 3.04 -15.06
CA LYS A 104 -44.60 2.22 -15.19
C LYS A 104 -43.90 2.38 -16.53
N ALA A 105 -44.64 2.58 -17.62
CA ALA A 105 -44.04 2.82 -18.93
C ALA A 105 -43.27 4.15 -18.95
N ARG A 106 -43.88 5.23 -18.44
CA ARG A 106 -43.22 6.55 -18.32
C ARG A 106 -41.97 6.49 -17.44
N GLU A 107 -42.07 5.84 -16.28
CA GLU A 107 -40.93 5.65 -15.36
C GLU A 107 -39.77 4.90 -16.04
N LYS A 108 -40.07 3.92 -16.90
CA LYS A 108 -39.04 3.19 -17.66
C LYS A 108 -38.39 4.08 -18.72
N GLU A 109 -39.19 4.84 -19.48
CA GLU A 109 -38.67 5.77 -20.49
C GLU A 109 -37.75 6.83 -19.87
N GLU A 110 -38.14 7.38 -18.70
CA GLU A 110 -37.31 8.31 -17.93
C GLU A 110 -36.01 7.64 -17.45
N LEU A 111 -36.10 6.41 -16.94
CA LEU A 111 -34.92 5.66 -16.50
C LEU A 111 -33.96 5.39 -17.66
N ASP A 112 -34.48 4.97 -18.81
CA ASP A 112 -33.69 4.69 -20.01
C ASP A 112 -32.97 5.96 -20.50
N ALA A 113 -33.64 7.11 -20.48
CA ALA A 113 -33.03 8.39 -20.82
C ALA A 113 -31.86 8.75 -19.88
N LEU A 114 -32.03 8.56 -18.57
CA LEU A 114 -30.99 8.81 -17.58
C LEU A 114 -29.80 7.84 -17.71
N LEU A 115 -30.06 6.58 -18.06
CA LEU A 115 -29.01 5.60 -18.31
C LEU A 115 -28.17 5.99 -19.53
N LEU A 116 -28.82 6.40 -20.62
CA LEU A 116 -28.13 6.86 -21.83
C LEU A 116 -27.26 8.10 -21.57
N GLU A 117 -27.74 9.04 -20.75
CA GLU A 117 -26.95 10.20 -20.34
C GLU A 117 -25.73 9.78 -19.49
N ASN A 118 -25.92 8.86 -18.54
CA ASN A 118 -24.83 8.32 -17.73
C ASN A 118 -23.76 7.61 -18.56
N GLU A 119 -24.20 6.81 -19.55
CA GLU A 119 -23.29 6.13 -20.47
C GLU A 119 -22.43 7.12 -21.25
N LYS A 120 -23.01 8.22 -21.75
CA LYS A 120 -22.26 9.28 -22.44
C LYS A 120 -21.20 9.90 -21.52
N PHE A 121 -21.57 10.29 -20.30
CA PHE A 121 -20.62 10.84 -19.33
C PHE A 121 -19.52 9.84 -18.97
N ASN A 122 -19.86 8.55 -18.83
CA ASN A 122 -18.87 7.52 -18.56
C ASN A 122 -17.89 7.36 -19.71
N GLN A 123 -18.36 7.39 -20.97
CA GLN A 123 -17.51 7.35 -22.17
C GLN A 123 -16.58 8.56 -22.27
N GLU A 124 -17.03 9.76 -21.92
CA GLU A 124 -16.17 10.95 -21.87
C GLU A 124 -15.10 10.82 -20.78
N ARG A 125 -15.49 10.34 -19.60
CA ARG A 125 -14.56 10.11 -18.49
C ARG A 125 -13.56 8.99 -18.77
N THR A 126 -13.92 7.94 -19.51
CA THR A 126 -12.97 6.89 -19.89
C THR A 126 -11.93 7.44 -20.86
N LYS A 127 -12.34 8.21 -21.87
CA LYS A 127 -11.40 8.87 -22.80
C LYS A 127 -10.41 9.79 -22.08
N LEU A 128 -10.89 10.53 -21.07
CA LEU A 128 -10.04 11.40 -20.25
C LEU A 128 -9.08 10.59 -19.35
N ARG A 129 -9.52 9.45 -18.80
CA ARG A 129 -8.64 8.56 -18.05
C ARG A 129 -7.56 7.94 -18.94
N GLU A 130 -7.93 7.47 -20.13
CA GLU A 130 -6.99 6.89 -21.09
C GLU A 130 -5.92 7.89 -21.54
N SER A 131 -6.27 9.17 -21.72
CA SER A 131 -5.29 10.20 -22.06
C SER A 131 -4.33 10.49 -20.91
N GLN A 132 -4.85 10.55 -19.66
CA GLN A 132 -4.02 10.70 -18.47
C GLN A 132 -3.10 9.50 -18.25
N GLU A 133 -3.62 8.28 -18.37
CA GLU A 133 -2.85 7.05 -18.23
C GLU A 133 -1.71 6.99 -19.26
N LYS A 134 -1.97 7.37 -20.52
CA LYS A 134 -0.92 7.47 -21.55
C LYS A 134 0.18 8.46 -21.16
N ALA A 135 -0.19 9.66 -20.69
CA ALA A 135 0.78 10.66 -20.25
C ALA A 135 1.61 10.18 -19.05
N THR A 136 0.97 9.57 -18.04
CA THR A 136 1.69 8.99 -16.89
C THR A 136 2.60 7.85 -17.31
N PHE A 137 2.17 7.00 -18.25
CA PHE A 137 2.98 5.90 -18.75
C PHE A 137 4.22 6.38 -19.51
N GLU A 138 4.11 7.46 -20.28
CA GLU A 138 5.25 8.09 -20.95
C GLU A 138 6.25 8.67 -19.94
N GLN A 139 5.77 9.33 -18.88
CA GLN A 139 6.62 9.84 -17.80
C GLN A 139 7.35 8.70 -17.07
N MET A 140 6.63 7.65 -16.68
CA MET A 140 7.20 6.46 -16.03
C MET A 140 8.26 5.78 -16.90
N LYS A 141 8.06 5.76 -18.23
CA LYS A 141 9.07 5.24 -19.17
C LYS A 141 10.34 6.08 -19.17
N ALA A 142 10.21 7.40 -19.19
CA ALA A 142 11.35 8.31 -19.16
C ALA A 142 12.16 8.13 -17.87
N GLU A 143 11.51 8.13 -16.71
CA GLU A 143 12.13 7.87 -15.42
C GLU A 143 12.82 6.50 -15.38
N PHE A 144 12.18 5.47 -15.93
CA PHE A 144 12.78 4.13 -15.98
C PHE A 144 14.04 4.09 -16.83
N LEU A 145 14.06 4.78 -17.98
CA LEU A 145 15.26 4.89 -18.81
C LEU A 145 16.39 5.62 -18.10
N GLU A 146 16.09 6.73 -17.43
CA GLU A 146 17.08 7.49 -16.63
C GLU A 146 17.67 6.62 -15.51
N THR A 147 16.83 5.89 -14.78
CA THR A 147 17.31 5.00 -13.71
C THR A 147 18.14 3.83 -14.25
N ILE A 148 17.82 3.31 -15.44
CA ILE A 148 18.66 2.31 -16.11
C ILE A 148 20.02 2.90 -16.47
N GLN A 149 20.05 4.09 -17.07
CA GLN A 149 21.30 4.77 -17.44
C GLN A 149 22.20 4.99 -16.23
N GLN A 150 21.66 5.56 -15.15
CA GLN A 150 22.40 5.75 -13.90
C GLN A 150 22.95 4.43 -13.32
N LYS A 151 22.16 3.35 -13.39
CA LYS A 151 22.61 2.01 -12.94
C LYS A 151 23.70 1.44 -13.82
N LEU A 152 23.70 1.71 -15.12
CA LEU A 152 24.75 1.28 -16.04
C LEU A 152 26.04 2.07 -15.78
N GLU A 153 25.95 3.40 -15.69
CA GLU A 153 27.09 4.27 -15.41
C GLU A 153 27.78 3.94 -14.08
N THR A 154 27.00 3.72 -13.02
CA THR A 154 27.53 3.31 -11.71
C THR A 154 28.22 1.96 -11.78
N LYS A 155 27.64 0.98 -12.48
CA LYS A 155 28.27 -0.34 -12.70
C LYS A 155 29.56 -0.21 -13.49
N GLU A 156 29.59 0.59 -14.55
CA GLU A 156 30.79 0.84 -15.33
C GLU A 156 31.89 1.51 -14.50
N ALA A 157 31.54 2.51 -13.69
CA ALA A 157 32.49 3.17 -12.80
C ALA A 157 33.08 2.21 -11.77
N VAL A 158 32.26 1.34 -11.17
CA VAL A 158 32.73 0.30 -10.24
C VAL A 158 33.61 -0.73 -10.96
N ALA A 159 33.23 -1.16 -12.17
CA ALA A 159 34.02 -2.08 -12.97
C ALA A 159 35.39 -1.49 -13.35
N LYS A 160 35.44 -0.20 -13.71
CA LYS A 160 36.70 0.51 -14.00
C LYS A 160 37.60 0.57 -12.77
N LYS A 161 37.07 1.03 -11.63
CA LYS A 161 37.82 1.11 -10.36
C LYS A 161 38.37 -0.26 -9.92
N SER A 162 37.53 -1.29 -9.91
CA SER A 162 37.98 -2.64 -9.58
C SER A 162 39.02 -3.17 -10.57
N SER A 163 38.92 -2.86 -11.86
CA SER A 163 39.96 -3.23 -12.83
C SER A 163 41.28 -2.50 -12.60
N GLU A 164 41.26 -1.24 -12.17
CA GLU A 164 42.44 -0.45 -11.81
C GLU A 164 43.10 -0.99 -10.55
N GLU A 165 42.31 -1.28 -9.50
CA GLU A 165 42.78 -1.92 -8.27
C GLU A 165 43.46 -3.27 -8.55
N VAL A 166 42.84 -4.12 -9.39
CA VAL A 166 43.43 -5.41 -9.78
C VAL A 166 44.76 -5.21 -10.52
N LYS A 167 44.86 -4.21 -11.41
CA LYS A 167 46.13 -3.91 -12.10
C LYS A 167 47.22 -3.46 -11.14
N LEU A 168 46.90 -2.56 -10.20
CA LEU A 168 47.84 -2.10 -9.18
C LEU A 168 48.35 -3.28 -8.33
N ILE A 169 47.46 -4.16 -7.91
CA ILE A 169 47.84 -5.36 -7.14
C ILE A 169 48.72 -6.30 -7.96
N ILE A 170 48.45 -6.46 -9.27
CA ILE A 170 49.32 -7.26 -10.16
C ILE A 170 50.71 -6.63 -10.26
N GLU A 171 50.81 -5.31 -10.41
CA GLU A 171 52.09 -4.59 -10.44
C GLU A 171 52.85 -4.75 -9.11
N GLU A 172 52.18 -4.55 -7.98
CA GLU A 172 52.74 -4.76 -6.64
C GLU A 172 53.15 -6.21 -6.39
N SER A 173 52.44 -7.18 -6.96
CA SER A 173 52.73 -8.60 -6.77
C SER A 173 54.11 -9.02 -7.29
N THR A 174 54.65 -8.29 -8.26
CA THR A 174 56.02 -8.49 -8.75
C THR A 174 57.08 -8.21 -7.67
N SER A 175 56.74 -7.38 -6.68
CA SER A 175 57.63 -7.01 -5.57
C SER A 175 57.51 -7.92 -4.35
N PHE A 176 56.60 -8.89 -4.35
CA PHE A 176 56.38 -9.80 -3.22
C PHE A 176 57.55 -10.77 -3.04
N VAL A 177 57.77 -11.18 -1.79
CA VAL A 177 58.83 -12.12 -1.41
C VAL A 177 58.38 -13.54 -1.70
N THR A 178 59.04 -14.19 -2.66
CA THR A 178 58.92 -15.63 -2.93
C THR A 178 60.03 -16.41 -2.23
N MET A 179 59.91 -17.74 -2.17
CA MET A 179 60.93 -18.60 -1.55
C MET A 179 62.31 -18.43 -2.20
N ASP A 180 62.32 -18.16 -3.52
CA ASP A 180 63.55 -18.00 -4.29
C ASP A 180 64.24 -16.64 -4.01
N ASN A 181 63.46 -15.58 -3.78
CA ASN A 181 63.97 -14.20 -3.58
C ASN A 181 64.17 -13.82 -2.10
N LEU A 182 63.99 -14.77 -1.17
CA LEU A 182 63.91 -14.50 0.26
C LEU A 182 65.24 -13.99 0.84
N ASP A 183 66.34 -14.70 0.57
CA ASP A 183 67.66 -14.38 1.13
C ASP A 183 68.17 -13.01 0.65
N GLU A 184 67.89 -12.66 -0.61
CA GLU A 184 68.29 -11.38 -1.20
C GLU A 184 67.53 -10.21 -0.56
N LYS A 185 66.21 -10.35 -0.41
CA LYS A 185 65.37 -9.34 0.25
C LYS A 185 65.70 -9.17 1.73
N LEU A 186 66.08 -10.26 2.40
CA LEU A 186 66.49 -10.22 3.81
C LEU A 186 67.79 -9.43 4.00
N LYS A 187 68.77 -9.59 3.12
CA LYS A 187 70.00 -8.77 3.11
C LYS A 187 69.68 -7.30 2.83
N GLN A 188 68.85 -7.03 1.81
CA GLN A 188 68.45 -5.67 1.44
C GLN A 188 67.78 -4.93 2.61
N ALA A 189 66.91 -5.60 3.36
CA ALA A 189 66.22 -5.05 4.53
C ALA A 189 67.17 -4.80 5.71
N LEU A 190 68.15 -5.67 5.92
CA LEU A 190 69.17 -5.49 6.97
C LEU A 190 70.15 -4.35 6.64
N GLU A 191 70.38 -4.08 5.36
CA GLU A 191 71.26 -3.00 4.90
C GLU A 191 70.58 -1.63 4.93
N ASN A 192 69.28 -1.57 4.61
CA ASN A 192 68.51 -0.34 4.52
C ASN A 192 67.39 -0.27 5.59
N PRO A 193 67.70 0.13 6.83
CA PRO A 193 66.69 0.36 7.85
C PRO A 193 65.80 1.57 7.49
N THR A 194 64.48 1.36 7.45
CA THR A 194 63.48 2.41 7.19
C THR A 194 62.81 2.87 8.49
N VAL A 195 62.71 4.18 8.70
CA VAL A 195 62.03 4.80 9.86
C VAL A 195 60.72 5.40 9.38
N PHE A 196 59.62 5.05 10.06
CA PHE A 196 58.28 5.60 9.80
C PHE A 196 57.87 6.69 10.78
N ASP A 197 58.74 7.03 11.73
CA ASP A 197 58.47 8.03 12.75
C ASP A 197 58.48 9.43 12.11
N TYR A 198 57.40 10.18 12.34
CA TYR A 198 57.27 11.58 11.96
C TYR A 198 56.41 12.33 12.96
N CYS A 199 56.76 13.58 13.21
CA CYS A 199 55.95 14.48 14.03
C CYS A 199 54.99 15.30 13.16
N ILE A 200 53.84 15.69 13.71
CA ILE A 200 52.88 16.57 13.03
C ILE A 200 52.66 17.82 13.88
N ASP A 201 52.77 18.99 13.25
CA ASP A 201 52.47 20.25 13.90
C ASP A 201 50.96 20.51 14.03
N LEU A 202 50.58 21.48 14.87
CA LEU A 202 49.20 21.99 14.95
C LEU A 202 48.69 22.56 13.60
N LYS A 203 49.60 22.91 12.68
CA LYS A 203 49.29 23.34 11.31
C LYS A 203 49.18 22.18 10.31
N GLY A 204 49.35 20.93 10.76
CA GLY A 204 49.30 19.72 9.92
C GLY A 204 50.56 19.45 9.09
N GLN A 205 51.66 20.17 9.31
CA GLN A 205 52.93 19.93 8.61
C GLN A 205 53.66 18.73 9.24
N LYS A 206 54.15 17.82 8.39
CA LYS A 206 54.86 16.60 8.81
C LYS A 206 56.37 16.84 8.81
N PHE A 207 57.03 16.48 9.91
CA PHE A 207 58.49 16.49 10.06
C PHE A 207 59.00 15.07 10.18
N TYR A 208 59.84 14.66 9.24
CA TYR A 208 60.43 13.32 9.18
C TYR A 208 61.83 13.31 9.76
N ASP A 209 62.19 12.22 10.43
CA ASP A 209 63.54 11.98 10.87
C ASP A 209 64.45 11.60 9.68
N PRO A 210 65.76 11.95 9.73
CA PRO A 210 66.69 11.60 8.66
C PRO A 210 66.90 10.09 8.58
N ILE A 211 67.12 9.58 7.37
CA ILE A 211 67.34 8.14 7.11
C ILE A 211 68.56 7.66 7.92
N PRO A 212 68.42 6.60 8.75
CA PRO A 212 69.53 6.11 9.56
C PRO A 212 70.59 5.44 8.68
N MET A 213 71.83 5.92 8.77
CA MET A 213 72.98 5.29 8.12
C MET A 213 73.55 4.17 9.00
N LYS A 214 73.65 2.95 8.46
CA LYS A 214 74.12 1.76 9.20
C LYS A 214 75.60 1.83 9.57
N TYR A 215 76.43 2.40 8.68
CA TYR A 215 77.86 2.59 8.91
C TYR A 215 78.17 4.08 8.98
N VAL A 216 78.95 4.49 9.98
CA VAL A 216 79.48 5.85 10.10
C VAL A 216 80.88 5.83 9.48
N GLU A 217 81.06 6.49 8.35
CA GLU A 217 82.37 6.60 7.70
C GLU A 217 83.28 7.55 8.50
N GLY A 218 84.43 7.05 8.99
CA GLY A 218 85.42 7.82 9.72
C GLY A 218 86.03 7.10 10.94
N THR A 219 86.99 7.74 11.61
CA THR A 219 87.55 7.25 12.89
C THR A 219 86.46 7.30 13.97
N PRO A 220 86.24 6.21 14.74
CA PRO A 220 85.17 6.14 15.72
C PRO A 220 85.38 7.22 16.78
N THR A 221 84.48 8.20 16.82
CA THR A 221 84.46 9.21 17.88
C THR A 221 83.98 8.57 19.19
N ARG A 222 84.60 8.98 20.30
CA ARG A 222 84.29 8.52 21.66
C ARG A 222 82.77 8.58 21.92
N GLN A 223 82.16 7.43 22.18
CA GLN A 223 80.71 7.27 22.35
C GLN A 223 80.11 8.30 23.32
N LYS A 224 79.28 9.21 22.81
CA LYS A 224 78.33 10.00 23.58
C LYS A 224 76.92 9.64 23.09
N GLY A 225 76.22 8.75 23.79
CA GLY A 225 74.80 8.43 23.56
C GLY A 225 74.48 7.67 22.26
N ARG A 226 73.18 7.42 22.03
CA ARG A 226 72.68 6.86 20.75
C ARG A 226 72.91 7.88 19.65
N ALA A 227 73.50 7.44 18.53
CA ALA A 227 73.95 8.32 17.44
C ALA A 227 72.84 9.14 16.75
N PHE A 228 71.57 8.82 17.00
CA PHE A 228 70.42 9.39 16.29
C PHE A 228 69.51 10.26 17.16
N ASP A 229 69.83 10.44 18.45
CA ASP A 229 69.04 11.31 19.33
C ASP A 229 69.38 12.79 19.06
N ARG A 230 68.71 13.41 18.08
CA ARG A 230 68.66 14.87 17.98
C ARG A 230 67.61 15.38 18.98
N SER A 231 68.06 15.96 20.09
CA SER A 231 67.19 16.79 20.92
C SER A 231 66.57 17.89 20.06
N LEU A 232 65.25 18.10 20.15
CA LEU A 232 64.43 19.06 19.39
C LEU A 232 64.84 20.55 19.51
N VAL A 233 65.99 20.84 20.10
CA VAL A 233 66.55 22.18 20.20
C VAL A 233 67.59 22.35 19.09
N PRO A 234 67.39 23.27 18.13
CA PRO A 234 68.44 23.56 17.15
C PRO A 234 69.70 24.02 17.91
N PRO A 235 70.91 23.57 17.53
CA PRO A 235 72.11 24.10 18.15
C PRO A 235 72.15 25.61 17.90
N ARG A 236 72.06 26.40 18.97
CA ARG A 236 72.40 27.82 18.91
C ARG A 236 73.81 27.90 18.35
N ASN A 237 73.98 28.64 17.25
CA ASN A 237 75.29 28.98 16.70
C ASN A 237 76.18 29.53 17.82
N VAL A 238 77.08 28.70 18.34
CA VAL A 238 78.02 29.07 19.42
C VAL A 238 79.03 30.11 18.92
N ALA A 239 79.12 30.31 17.61
CA ALA A 239 79.98 31.30 16.96
C ALA A 239 79.59 32.78 17.21
N GLN A 240 78.43 33.09 17.79
CA GLN A 240 77.98 34.48 18.00
C GLN A 240 78.09 34.98 19.45
N GLN A 241 78.39 34.11 20.42
CA GLN A 241 78.45 34.50 21.84
C GLN A 241 79.87 34.86 22.32
N GLU A 242 80.92 34.44 21.62
CA GLU A 242 82.31 34.79 21.98
C GLU A 242 82.76 36.18 21.49
N ALA A 243 82.00 36.81 20.58
CA ALA A 243 82.33 38.13 20.02
C ALA A 243 81.78 39.33 20.81
N GLN A 244 80.97 39.11 21.85
CA GLN A 244 80.30 40.19 22.61
C GLN A 244 80.77 40.33 24.06
N SER A 245 81.66 39.46 24.54
CA SER A 245 82.18 39.50 25.93
C SER A 245 83.63 40.00 26.06
N SER A 246 84.22 40.53 24.97
CA SER A 246 85.60 41.06 24.96
C SER A 246 85.71 42.56 24.65
N THR A 247 84.61 43.31 24.69
CA THR A 247 84.61 44.78 24.68
C THR A 247 83.69 45.31 25.77
N ALA A 248 84.16 45.20 27.01
CA ALA A 248 83.90 46.09 28.15
C ALA A 248 85.01 45.88 29.18
#